data_AF-A0A540K3H7-F1
#
_entry.id   AF-A0A540K3H7-F1
#
_cell.length_a   1.000
_cell.length_b   1.000
_cell.length_c   1.000
_cell.angle_alpha   90.00
_cell.angle_beta   90.00
_cell.angle_gamma   90.00
#
_symmetry.space_group_name_H-M   'P 1'
#
loop_
_entity.id
_entity.type
_entity.pdbx_description
1 polymer ?
#
loop_
_entity_poly.entity_id
_entity_poly.type
_entity_poly.pdbx_seq_one_letter_code
_entity_poly.pdbx_strand_id
1 'polypeptide(L)' 'MGAIGGEEVVKWEKMQGASAREEKILVLVRLRPLSEKEVAANEVADWECINDTTILYRNTLREGSTFPTAYTFALAFA' A
#
# COMPACT_ATOMS: atom_id res chain seq x y z
N MET A 1 28.88 13.39 46.92
CA MET A 1 27.94 12.29 46.60
C MET A 1 26.55 12.80 46.84
N GLY A 2 25.80 13.08 45.77
CA GLY A 2 24.37 13.39 45.84
C GLY A 2 23.74 12.72 44.63
N ALA A 3 23.11 11.57 44.85
CA ALA A 3 22.41 10.83 43.82
C ALA A 3 21.07 11.52 43.58
N ILE A 4 20.96 12.23 42.46
CA ILE A 4 19.68 12.71 41.93
C ILE A 4 19.57 12.24 40.48
N GLY A 5 18.41 11.71 40.11
CA GLY A 5 18.05 11.52 38.70
C GLY A 5 17.56 10.14 38.28
N GLY A 6 17.52 9.15 39.18
CA GLY A 6 17.02 7.80 38.86
C GLY A 6 15.50 7.67 38.77
N GLU A 7 14.74 8.62 39.33
CA GLU A 7 13.28 8.50 39.46
C GLU A 7 12.51 9.17 38.30
N GLU A 8 13.12 10.13 37.60
CA GLU A 8 12.50 10.82 36.45
C GLU A 8 12.48 9.95 35.18
N VAL A 9 13.47 9.06 35.00
CA VAL A 9 13.54 8.18 33.83
C VAL A 9 12.46 7.10 33.81
N VAL A 10 12.01 6.65 34.99
CA VAL A 10 11.00 5.58 35.14
C VAL A 10 9.59 6.10 34.84
N LYS A 11 9.36 7.41 34.95
CA LYS A 11 8.04 8.03 34.73
C LYS A 11 7.72 8.24 33.24
N TRP A 12 8.73 8.31 32.38
CA TRP A 12 8.56 8.38 30.92
C TRP A 12 8.13 7.04 30.31
N GLU A 13 8.60 5.91 30.86
CA GLU A 13 8.23 4.57 30.35
C GLU A 13 6.77 4.22 30.66
N LYS A 14 6.20 4.79 31.73
CA LYS A 14 4.84 4.51 32.18
C LYS A 14 3.75 5.33 31.46
N MET A 15 4.13 6.27 30.60
CA MET A 15 3.18 7.06 29.79
C MET A 15 3.09 6.59 28.32
N GLN A 16 3.78 5.51 27.95
CA GLN A 16 3.56 4.82 26.67
C GLN A 16 2.31 3.90 26.66
N GLY A 17 1.42 4.08 27.63
CA GLY A 17 0.15 3.36 27.76
C GLY A 17 -1.05 4.03 27.08
N ALA A 18 -0.87 5.17 26.41
CA ALA A 18 -1.88 5.72 25.52
C ALA A 18 -1.57 5.19 24.11
N SER A 19 -2.08 3.99 23.81
CA SER A 19 -2.16 3.37 22.48
C SER A 19 -1.63 4.28 21.37
N ALA A 20 -0.34 4.16 21.04
CA ALA A 20 0.18 4.68 19.78
C ALA A 20 -0.55 3.91 18.68
N ARG A 21 -1.75 4.36 18.33
CA ARG A 21 -2.52 3.80 17.23
C ARG A 21 -1.64 4.03 16.02
N GLU A 22 -1.12 2.95 15.46
CA GLU A 22 -0.39 2.99 14.22
C GLU A 22 -1.37 3.47 13.14
N GLU A 23 -1.30 4.76 12.81
CA GLU A 23 -2.15 5.35 11.78
C GLU A 23 -1.65 4.87 10.41
N LYS A 24 -2.51 4.17 9.67
CA LYS A 24 -2.22 3.69 8.32
C LYS A 24 -2.93 4.56 7.32
N ILE A 25 -2.18 5.08 6.35
CA ILE A 25 -2.76 5.75 5.18
C ILE A 25 -3.36 4.65 4.29
N LEU A 26 -4.68 4.66 4.12
CA LEU A 26 -5.37 3.73 3.26
C LEU A 26 -5.29 4.22 1.81
N VAL A 27 -4.70 3.40 0.95
CA VAL A 27 -4.62 3.65 -0.49
C VAL A 27 -5.63 2.76 -1.19
N LEU A 28 -6.50 3.40 -1.97
CA LEU A 28 -7.55 2.77 -2.77
C LEU A 28 -7.21 2.92 -4.25
N VAL A 29 -7.31 1.83 -5.00
CA VAL A 29 -7.06 1.83 -6.43
C VAL A 29 -8.31 1.37 -7.18
N ARG A 30 -8.65 2.07 -8.26
CA ARG A 30 -9.75 1.71 -9.15
C ARG A 30 -9.23 1.60 -10.58
N LEU A 31 -9.35 0.42 -11.16
CA LEU A 31 -9.21 0.23 -12.60
C LEU A 31 -10.48 0.75 -13.27
N ARG A 32 -10.31 1.51 -14.35
CA ARG A 32 -11.42 1.91 -15.21
C ARG A 32 -11.59 0.86 -16.30
N PRO A 33 -12.81 0.57 -16.75
CA PRO A 33 -13.01 -0.14 -18.00
C PRO A 33 -12.32 0.58 -19.16
N LEU A 34 -11.99 -0.18 -20.20
CA LEU A 34 -11.52 0.39 -21.46
C LEU A 34 -12.62 1.31 -22.03
N SER A 35 -12.21 2.46 -22.53
CA SER A 35 -13.07 3.38 -23.24
C SER A 35 -13.38 2.86 -24.65
N GLU A 36 -14.45 3.36 -25.25
CA GLU A 36 -14.85 2.96 -26.61
C GLU A 36 -13.73 3.14 -27.64
N LYS A 37 -12.90 4.18 -27.48
CA LYS A 37 -11.76 4.44 -28.37
C LYS A 37 -10.67 3.36 -28.23
N GLU A 38 -10.37 2.94 -27.02
CA GLU A 38 -9.36 1.92 -26.73
C GLU A 38 -9.86 0.55 -27.21
N VAL A 39 -11.15 0.26 -27.02
CA VAL A 39 -11.79 -0.95 -27.57
C VAL A 39 -11.78 -0.93 -29.10
N ALA A 40 -12.09 0.20 -29.73
CA ALA A 40 -12.05 0.35 -31.19
C ALA A 40 -10.62 0.22 -31.75
N ALA A 41 -9.61 0.60 -30.98
CA ALA A 41 -8.19 0.41 -31.31
C ALA A 41 -7.68 -1.00 -30.97
N ASN A 42 -8.52 -1.89 -30.44
CA ASN A 42 -8.18 -3.24 -30.03
C ASN A 42 -7.03 -3.27 -29.00
N GLU A 43 -7.02 -2.28 -28.11
CA GLU A 43 -6.09 -2.22 -26.98
C GLU A 43 -6.47 -3.26 -25.92
N VAL A 44 -5.46 -3.72 -25.18
CA VAL A 44 -5.62 -4.72 -24.13
C VAL A 44 -5.43 -4.05 -22.77
N ALA A 45 -6.20 -4.46 -21.77
CA ALA A 45 -6.01 -3.99 -20.41
C ALA A 45 -4.69 -4.53 -19.84
N ASP A 46 -3.71 -3.64 -19.67
CA ASP A 46 -2.41 -3.97 -19.09
C ASP A 46 -2.48 -4.34 -17.61
N TRP A 47 -3.53 -3.89 -16.90
CA TRP A 47 -3.73 -4.12 -15.47
C TRP A 47 -5.00 -4.93 -15.22
N GLU A 48 -4.94 -5.83 -14.26
CA GLU A 48 -6.04 -6.71 -13.84
C GLU A 48 -6.15 -6.75 -12.32
N CYS A 49 -7.36 -6.60 -11.77
CA CYS A 49 -7.61 -6.90 -10.37
C CYS A 49 -7.69 -8.42 -10.19
N ILE A 50 -6.73 -9.01 -9.48
CA ILE A 50 -6.72 -10.46 -9.22
C ILE A 50 -7.40 -10.82 -7.91
N ASN A 51 -7.58 -9.84 -7.02
CA ASN A 51 -8.42 -9.92 -5.83
C ASN A 51 -8.79 -8.50 -5.35
N ASP A 52 -9.59 -8.40 -4.29
CA ASP A 52 -10.10 -7.13 -3.73
C ASP A 52 -9.02 -6.18 -3.20
N THR A 53 -7.75 -6.60 -3.15
CA THR A 53 -6.64 -5.81 -2.63
C THR A 53 -5.45 -5.77 -3.57
N THR A 54 -5.38 -6.63 -4.59
CA THR A 54 -4.19 -6.83 -5.40
C THR A 54 -4.50 -6.63 -6.88
N ILE A 55 -3.68 -5.81 -7.53
CA ILE A 55 -3.67 -5.65 -8.99
C ILE A 55 -2.41 -6.27 -9.57
N LEU A 56 -2.52 -6.79 -10.79
CA LEU A 56 -1.47 -7.43 -11.55
C LEU A 56 -1.25 -6.67 -12.86
N TYR A 57 0.02 -6.41 -13.19
CA TYR A 57 0.44 -5.98 -14.52
C TYR A 57 0.61 -7.21 -15.42
N ARG A 58 -0.21 -7.34 -16.46
CA ARG A 58 -0.22 -8.50 -17.39
C ARG A 58 0.76 -8.36 -18.55
N ASN A 59 1.22 -7.15 -18.83
CA ASN A 59 2.02 -6.89 -20.02
C ASN A 59 3.49 -7.26 -19.79
N THR A 60 4.01 -8.17 -20.62
CA THR A 60 5.37 -8.71 -20.54
C THR A 60 6.43 -7.80 -21.16
N LEU A 61 6.10 -6.54 -21.49
CA LEU A 61 7.00 -5.54 -22.07
C LEU A 61 8.30 -5.29 -21.29
N ARG A 62 8.49 -5.94 -20.15
CA ARG A 62 9.76 -5.91 -19.43
C ARG A 62 10.17 -7.30 -18.93
N GLU A 63 10.47 -8.22 -19.84
CA GLU A 63 11.44 -9.29 -19.55
C GLU A 63 12.73 -8.63 -19.05
N GLY A 64 12.98 -8.68 -17.73
CA GLY A 64 14.10 -7.99 -17.08
C GLY A 64 13.75 -6.75 -16.24
N SER A 65 12.46 -6.42 -16.06
CA SER A 65 12.06 -5.40 -15.08
C SER A 65 12.33 -5.86 -13.65
N THR A 66 12.90 -4.98 -12.84
CA THR A 66 13.00 -5.14 -11.38
C THR A 66 11.72 -4.73 -10.65
N PHE A 67 10.73 -4.17 -11.35
CA PHE A 67 9.44 -3.80 -10.76
C PHE A 67 8.57 -5.03 -10.52
N PRO A 68 7.89 -5.10 -9.36
CA PRO A 68 6.92 -6.16 -9.08
C PRO A 68 5.82 -6.22 -10.14
N THR A 69 5.37 -7.42 -10.48
CA THR A 69 4.21 -7.61 -11.36
C THR A 69 2.89 -7.47 -10.61
N ALA A 70 2.88 -7.63 -9.29
CA ALA A 70 1.70 -7.54 -8.43
C ALA A 70 1.88 -6.49 -7.33
N TYR A 71 0.83 -5.72 -7.06
CA TYR A 71 0.80 -4.67 -6.04
C TYR A 71 -0.43 -4.83 -5.15
N THR A 72 -0.24 -4.77 -3.83
CA THR A 72 -1.31 -4.89 -2.84
C THR A 72 -1.62 -3.55 -2.19
N PHE A 73 -2.90 -3.23 -2.10
CA PHE A 73 -3.51 -1.99 -1.60
C PHE A 73 -4.51 -2.31 -0.49
N ALA A 74 -5.08 -1.28 0.13
CA ALA A 74 -6.12 -1.48 1.14
C ALA A 74 -7.40 -2.06 0.50
N LEU A 75 -7.76 -1.55 -0.68
CA LEU A 75 -8.85 -2.04 -1.53
C LEU A 75 -8.57 -1.71 -3.00
N ALA A 76 -8.99 -2.61 -3.88
CA ALA A 76 -8.87 -2.53 -5.33
C ALA A 76 -10.25 -2.82 -5.97
N PHE A 77 -10.64 -2.01 -6.95
CA PHE A 77 -11.89 -2.15 -7.71
C PHE A 77 -11.62 -2.21 -9.21
N ALA A 78 -12.44 -2.96 -9.95
CA ALA A 78 -12.45 -2.99 -11.41
C ALA A 78 -13.76 -2.38 -11.95
#